data_AF-A0A1A8FFM8-F1
#
_entry.id   AF-A0A1A8FFM8-F1
#
_cell.length_a   1.000
_cell.length_b   1.000
_cell.length_c   1.000
_cell.angle_alpha   90.00
_cell.angle_beta   90.00
_cell.angle_gamma   90.00
#
_symmetry.space_group_name_H-M   'P 1'
#
loop_
_entity.id
_entity.type
_entity.pdbx_description
1 polymer ?
#
loop_
_entity_poly.entity_id
_entity_poly.type
_entity_poly.pdbx_seq_one_letter_code
_entity_poly.pdbx_strand_id
1 'polypeptide(L)'
;EKQLISPLTRAVLKPQRKLFTILSRDNVLLKIRELGNPRAKKSDHLPMFYEITEAAKALLDAGEEIPCNLMSKVLKFMLLQIKASDKHRREAEQVSGAVADDGLCMMAHSKKVAGLKPIL
;
A
#
# COMPACT_ATOMS: atom_id res chain seq x y z
N GLU A 1 -34.90 -4.20 -16.20
CA GLU A 1 -33.94 -3.39 -16.98
C GLU A 1 -33.61 -2.02 -16.39
N LYS A 2 -34.58 -1.12 -16.16
CA LYS A 2 -34.31 0.29 -15.76
C LYS A 2 -33.47 0.49 -14.48
N GLN A 3 -33.44 -0.48 -13.57
CA GLN A 3 -32.66 -0.38 -12.32
C GLN A 3 -31.14 -0.52 -12.50
N LEU A 4 -30.66 -1.05 -13.63
CA LEU A 4 -29.22 -1.25 -13.88
C LEU A 4 -28.56 -0.08 -14.61
N ILE A 5 -29.34 0.73 -15.32
CA ILE A 5 -28.83 1.80 -16.19
C ILE A 5 -28.14 2.91 -15.36
N SER A 6 -28.74 3.32 -14.25
CA SER A 6 -28.20 4.37 -13.37
C SER A 6 -26.84 3.98 -12.75
N PRO A 7 -26.69 2.82 -12.09
CA PRO A 7 -25.39 2.38 -11.55
C PRO A 7 -24.31 2.23 -12.63
N LEU A 8 -24.67 1.68 -13.79
CA LEU A 8 -23.73 1.51 -14.91
C LEU A 8 -23.25 2.85 -15.46
N THR A 9 -24.16 3.81 -15.65
CA THR A 9 -23.80 5.17 -16.11
C THR A 9 -22.84 5.84 -15.13
N ARG A 10 -23.10 5.74 -13.82
CA ARG A 10 -22.22 6.28 -12.78
C ARG A 10 -20.85 5.59 -12.76
N ALA A 11 -20.80 4.29 -13.03
CA ALA A 11 -19.56 3.53 -13.11
C ALA A 11 -18.72 3.91 -14.34
N VAL A 12 -19.35 4.22 -15.47
CA VAL A 12 -18.66 4.70 -16.68
C VAL A 12 -18.09 6.11 -16.48
N LEU A 13 -18.84 7.00 -15.82
CA LEU A 13 -18.41 8.38 -15.55
C LEU A 13 -17.30 8.50 -14.49
N LYS A 14 -17.10 7.47 -13.66
CA LYS A 14 -16.04 7.44 -12.64
C LYS A 14 -14.96 6.43 -13.03
N PRO A 15 -13.84 6.85 -13.65
CA PRO A 15 -12.75 5.96 -14.00
C PRO A 15 -12.27 5.19 -12.77
N GLN A 16 -12.37 3.85 -12.83
CA GLN A 16 -11.97 2.99 -11.71
C GLN A 16 -10.46 2.88 -11.56
N ARG A 17 -9.72 3.05 -12.66
CA ARG A 17 -8.25 2.99 -12.70
C ARG A 17 -7.70 4.42 -12.74
N LYS A 18 -7.07 4.84 -11.65
CA LYS A 18 -6.45 6.18 -11.53
C LYS A 18 -4.93 6.12 -11.40
N LEU A 19 -4.38 4.95 -11.03
CA LEU A 19 -2.96 4.76 -10.81
C LEU A 19 -2.42 3.69 -11.75
N PHE A 20 -1.22 3.95 -12.25
CA PHE A 20 -0.42 2.98 -12.97
C PHE A 20 0.84 2.71 -12.15
N THR A 21 1.16 1.44 -11.93
CA THR A 21 2.37 1.04 -11.20
C THR A 21 3.28 0.28 -12.13
N ILE A 22 4.53 0.73 -12.24
CA ILE A 22 5.58 0.04 -12.98
C ILE A 22 6.28 -0.93 -12.04
N LEU A 23 6.29 -2.21 -12.41
CA LEU A 23 6.92 -3.30 -11.66
C LEU A 23 8.16 -3.77 -12.41
N SER A 24 9.25 -3.00 -12.32
CA SER A 24 10.54 -3.34 -12.94
C SER A 24 11.33 -4.35 -12.12
N ARG A 25 12.31 -5.01 -12.74
CA ARG A 25 13.23 -5.93 -12.05
C ARG A 25 13.93 -5.22 -10.88
N ASP A 26 14.41 -4.00 -11.08
CA ASP A 26 15.09 -3.23 -10.04
C ASP A 26 14.15 -2.92 -8.88
N ASN A 27 12.89 -2.56 -9.15
CA ASN A 27 11.88 -2.34 -8.11
C ASN A 27 11.64 -3.61 -7.29
N VAL A 28 11.59 -4.78 -7.94
CA VAL A 28 11.43 -6.06 -7.25
C VAL A 28 12.62 -6.34 -6.34
N LEU A 29 13.85 -6.18 -6.84
CA LEU A 29 15.07 -6.43 -6.08
C LEU A 29 15.21 -5.48 -4.89
N LEU A 30 14.92 -4.19 -5.08
CA LEU A 30 14.87 -3.21 -3.99
C LEU A 30 13.86 -3.65 -2.92
N LYS A 31 12.68 -4.10 -3.35
CA LYS A 31 11.63 -4.49 -2.40
C LYS A 31 11.96 -5.75 -1.62
N ILE A 32 12.64 -6.72 -2.25
CA ILE A 32 13.20 -7.88 -1.55
C ILE A 32 14.21 -7.43 -0.48
N ARG A 33 15.09 -6.46 -0.79
CA ARG A 33 16.06 -5.94 0.18
C ARG A 33 15.42 -5.21 1.35
N GLU A 34 14.35 -4.45 1.09
CA GLU A 34 13.63 -3.70 2.13
C GLU A 34 12.83 -4.61 3.08
N LEU A 35 12.10 -5.57 2.53
CA LEU A 35 11.14 -6.39 3.29
C LEU A 35 11.75 -7.70 3.79
N GLY A 36 12.84 -8.18 3.16
CA GLY A 36 13.53 -9.39 3.56
C GLY A 36 14.39 -9.26 4.81
N ASN A 37 14.42 -8.08 5.46
CA ASN A 37 15.02 -7.89 6.78
C ASN A 37 14.04 -7.16 7.74
N PRO A 38 12.95 -7.82 8.14
CA PRO A 38 11.94 -7.22 9.02
C PRO A 38 12.48 -7.01 10.44
N ARG A 39 13.53 -7.72 10.87
CA ARG A 39 14.14 -7.52 12.19
C ARG A 39 14.90 -6.20 12.31
N ALA A 40 15.36 -5.64 11.18
CA ALA A 40 15.97 -4.30 11.15
C ALA A 40 14.93 -3.16 11.25
N LYS A 41 13.67 -3.42 10.90
CA LYS A 41 12.54 -2.50 11.03
C LYS A 41 11.46 -3.15 11.88
N LYS A 42 11.56 -3.01 13.21
CA LYS A 42 10.53 -3.44 14.17
C LYS A 42 9.22 -2.70 13.89
N SER A 43 8.41 -3.21 12.96
CA SER A 43 7.07 -2.72 12.69
C SER A 43 6.09 -3.85 12.92
N ASP A 44 5.15 -3.66 13.84
CA ASP A 44 4.03 -4.58 14.10
C ASP A 44 3.10 -4.78 12.89
N HIS A 45 3.38 -4.11 11.77
CA HIS A 45 2.57 -4.13 10.55
C HIS A 45 3.36 -4.62 9.34
N LEU A 46 3.88 -5.85 9.42
CA LEU A 46 4.44 -6.51 8.24
C LEU A 46 3.33 -6.91 7.26
N PRO A 47 3.54 -6.73 5.94
CA PRO A 47 2.57 -7.15 4.97
C PRO A 47 2.40 -8.67 4.97
N MET A 48 1.17 -9.14 4.74
CA MET A 48 0.89 -10.57 4.63
C MET A 48 1.77 -11.23 3.55
N PHE A 49 2.37 -12.37 3.87
CA PHE A 49 3.29 -13.15 3.02
C PHE A 49 4.67 -12.51 2.80
N TYR A 50 5.15 -11.66 3.72
CA TYR A 50 6.49 -11.05 3.63
C TYR A 50 7.63 -12.08 3.68
N GLU A 51 7.41 -13.27 4.24
CA GLU A 51 8.40 -14.34 4.39
C GLU A 51 8.97 -14.78 3.03
N ILE A 52 8.17 -14.63 1.96
CA ILE A 52 8.60 -14.86 0.57
C ILE A 52 9.77 -13.93 0.20
N THR A 53 9.79 -12.70 0.73
CA THR A 53 10.87 -11.74 0.52
C THR A 53 12.10 -12.05 1.36
N GLU A 54 11.94 -12.66 2.54
CA GLU A 54 13.08 -13.14 3.35
C GLU A 54 13.81 -14.27 2.64
N ALA A 55 13.07 -15.26 2.12
CA ALA A 55 13.65 -16.37 1.35
C ALA A 55 14.39 -15.86 0.10
N ALA A 56 13.80 -14.91 -0.63
CA ALA A 56 14.45 -14.29 -1.79
C ALA A 56 15.69 -13.47 -1.40
N LYS A 57 15.66 -12.79 -0.25
CA LYS A 57 16.78 -11.99 0.24
C LYS A 57 17.97 -12.84 0.62
N ALA A 58 17.74 -13.99 1.27
CA ALA A 58 18.80 -14.92 1.63
C ALA A 58 19.61 -15.39 0.42
N LEU A 59 18.93 -15.71 -0.70
CA LEU A 59 19.60 -16.08 -1.95
C LEU A 59 20.39 -14.91 -2.56
N LEU A 60 19.81 -13.71 -2.58
CA LEU A 60 20.51 -12.52 -3.07
C LEU A 60 21.77 -12.21 -2.25
N ASP A 61 21.73 -12.42 -0.94
CA ASP A 61 22.88 -12.20 -0.05
C ASP A 61 23.96 -13.26 -0.22
N ALA A 62 23.58 -14.49 -0.55
CA ALA A 62 24.50 -15.55 -0.95
C ALA A 62 25.10 -15.33 -2.35
N GLY A 63 24.62 -14.32 -3.10
CA GLY A 63 25.01 -14.09 -4.49
C GLY A 63 24.41 -15.10 -5.47
N GLU A 64 23.41 -15.87 -5.04
CA GLU A 64 22.72 -16.87 -5.85
C GLU A 64 21.57 -16.25 -6.66
N GLU A 65 21.23 -16.88 -7.78
CA GLU A 65 20.08 -16.49 -8.57
C GLU A 65 18.78 -16.98 -7.92
N ILE A 66 17.77 -16.11 -7.88
CA ILE A 66 16.45 -16.46 -7.35
C ILE A 66 15.75 -17.41 -8.34
N PRO A 67 15.37 -18.64 -7.92
CA PRO A 67 14.65 -19.57 -8.79
C PRO A 67 13.32 -19.00 -9.30
N CYS A 68 12.95 -19.32 -10.54
CA CYS A 68 11.74 -18.80 -11.19
C CYS A 68 10.45 -19.03 -10.37
N ASN A 69 10.33 -20.17 -9.68
CA ASN A 69 9.18 -20.46 -8.80
C ASN A 69 9.08 -19.43 -7.66
N LEU A 70 10.21 -19.12 -7.02
CA LEU A 70 10.27 -18.14 -5.93
C LEU A 70 10.04 -16.73 -6.47
N MET A 71 10.65 -16.38 -7.60
CA MET A 71 10.42 -15.08 -8.26
C MET A 71 8.94 -14.87 -8.60
N SER A 72 8.25 -15.92 -9.07
CA SER A 72 6.81 -15.87 -9.35
C SER A 72 5.98 -15.55 -8.09
N LYS A 73 6.37 -16.13 -6.95
CA LYS A 73 5.75 -15.83 -5.64
C LYS A 73 6.04 -14.40 -5.19
N VAL A 74 7.27 -13.90 -5.38
CA VAL A 74 7.63 -12.51 -5.10
C VAL A 74 6.78 -11.55 -5.93
N LEU A 75 6.68 -11.78 -7.24
CA LEU A 75 5.87 -10.94 -8.14
C LEU A 75 4.39 -10.94 -7.72
N LYS A 76 3.84 -12.12 -7.41
CA LYS A 76 2.47 -12.23 -6.89
C LYS A 76 2.30 -11.43 -5.60
N PHE A 77 3.25 -11.52 -4.67
CA PHE A 77 3.24 -10.74 -3.44
C PHE A 77 3.24 -9.23 -3.74
N MET A 78 4.10 -8.73 -4.64
CA MET A 78 4.13 -7.30 -5.00
C MET A 78 2.81 -6.83 -5.63
N LEU A 79 2.21 -7.64 -6.50
CA LEU A 79 0.91 -7.34 -7.11
C LEU A 79 -0.21 -7.29 -6.07
N LEU A 80 -0.19 -8.16 -5.06
CA LEU A 80 -1.13 -8.13 -3.95
C LEU A 80 -0.99 -6.86 -3.11
N GLN A 81 0.24 -6.39 -2.87
CA GLN A 81 0.48 -5.10 -2.20
C GLN A 81 -0.11 -3.94 -3.00
N ILE A 82 0.16 -3.87 -4.31
CA ILE A 82 -0.39 -2.83 -5.20
C ILE A 82 -1.93 -2.86 -5.16
N LYS A 83 -2.52 -4.05 -5.24
CA LYS A 83 -3.98 -4.23 -5.14
C LYS A 83 -4.53 -3.75 -3.80
N ALA A 84 -3.87 -4.08 -2.69
CA ALA A 84 -4.29 -3.67 -1.35
C ALA A 84 -4.21 -2.14 -1.19
N SER A 85 -3.11 -1.52 -1.62
CA SER A 85 -2.96 -0.06 -1.60
C SER A 85 -4.04 0.64 -2.44
N ASP A 86 -4.34 0.13 -3.64
CA ASP A 86 -5.40 0.68 -4.49
C ASP A 86 -6.79 0.51 -3.87
N LYS A 87 -7.05 -0.63 -3.21
CA LYS A 87 -8.29 -0.86 -2.45
C LYS A 87 -8.44 0.14 -1.30
N HIS A 88 -7.42 0.31 -0.46
CA HIS A 88 -7.45 1.27 0.65
C HIS A 88 -7.66 2.70 0.15
N ARG A 89 -7.02 3.10 -0.95
CA ARG A 89 -7.25 4.41 -1.58
C ARG A 89 -8.71 4.59 -2.00
N ARG A 90 -9.31 3.60 -2.68
CA ARG A 90 -10.73 3.66 -3.08
C ARG A 90 -11.67 3.78 -1.89
N GLU A 91 -11.36 3.10 -0.79
CA GLU A 91 -12.16 3.18 0.44
C GLU A 91 -12.04 4.57 1.08
N ALA A 92 -10.82 5.12 1.20
CA ALA A 92 -10.58 6.46 1.71
C ALA A 92 -11.25 7.57 0.85
N GLU A 93 -11.26 7.42 -0.48
CA GLU A 93 -11.97 8.34 -1.39
C GLU A 93 -13.50 8.26 -1.23
N GLN A 94 -14.06 7.09 -0.91
CA GLN A 94 -15.49 6.96 -0.63
C GLN A 94 -15.87 7.60 0.70
N VAL A 95 -15.02 7.47 1.73
CA VAL A 95 -15.23 8.14 3.01
C VAL A 95 -15.17 9.66 2.84
N SER A 96 -14.13 10.19 2.18
CA SER A 96 -13.97 11.64 1.96
C SER A 96 -15.01 12.23 1.00
N GLY A 97 -15.45 11.48 -0.01
CA GLY A 97 -16.50 11.90 -0.94
C GLY A 97 -17.90 11.93 -0.33
N ALA A 98 -18.15 11.22 0.77
CA ALA A 98 -19.40 11.30 1.53
C ALA A 98 -19.45 12.55 2.42
N VAL A 99 -18.30 13.03 2.92
CA VAL A 99 -18.23 14.26 3.75
C VAL A 99 -18.42 15.54 2.94
N ALA A 100 -18.31 15.47 1.61
CA ALA A 100 -18.52 16.63 0.74
C ALA A 100 -20.00 16.90 0.40
N ASP A 101 -20.90 15.95 0.67
CA ASP A 101 -22.35 16.11 0.43
C ASP A 101 -23.10 16.56 1.70
N ASP A 102 -22.54 16.33 2.90
CA ASP A 102 -23.07 16.83 4.18
C ASP A 102 -22.23 18.01 4.67
N GLY A 103 -22.66 19.21 4.31
CA GLY A 103 -22.05 20.46 4.77
C GLY A 103 -22.15 20.66 6.29
N LEU A 104 -20.98 20.96 6.89
CA LEU A 104 -20.74 21.81 8.07
C LEU A 104 -21.07 21.25 9.47
N CYS A 105 -20.04 20.88 10.25
CA CYS A 105 -19.91 21.29 11.66
C CYS A 105 -18.47 21.13 12.21
N MET A 106 -17.84 22.28 12.53
CA MET A 106 -16.96 22.61 13.68
C MET A 106 -16.22 21.46 14.39
N MET A 107 -14.90 21.50 14.62
CA MET A 107 -14.25 22.36 15.61
C MET A 107 -12.74 22.40 15.38
N ALA A 108 -12.17 23.61 15.41
CA ALA A 108 -10.75 23.81 15.63
C ALA A 108 -10.39 23.48 17.09
N HIS A 109 -9.38 22.65 17.31
CA HIS A 109 -8.69 22.59 18.60
C HIS A 109 -7.23 22.99 18.44
N SER A 110 -6.97 24.19 18.95
CA SER A 110 -5.68 24.85 19.02
C SER A 110 -5.01 24.50 20.36
N LYS A 111 -3.73 24.10 20.28
CA LYS A 111 -2.64 24.15 21.27
C LYS A 111 -2.72 23.31 22.56
N LYS A 112 -1.72 22.42 22.70
CA LYS A 112 -0.69 22.58 23.76
C LYS A 112 0.65 21.94 23.34
N VAL A 113 1.61 22.78 22.95
CA VAL A 113 3.04 22.40 22.97
C VAL A 113 3.52 22.48 24.41
N ALA A 114 3.98 21.37 24.96
CA ALA A 114 4.54 21.30 26.30
C ALA A 114 6.02 20.90 26.22
N GLY A 115 6.87 21.84 26.67
CA GLY A 115 8.08 21.52 27.44
C GLY A 115 9.29 21.00 26.68
N LEU A 116 10.07 21.93 26.11
CA LEU A 116 11.53 21.80 26.14
C LEU A 116 11.99 21.83 27.60
N LYS A 117 12.83 20.88 28.01
CA LYS A 117 13.78 21.09 29.10
C LYS A 117 15.20 20.91 28.56
N PRO A 118 16.11 21.83 28.84
CA PRO A 118 17.48 21.79 28.35
C PRO A 118 18.28 20.71 29.07
N ILE A 119 19.13 20.00 28.32
CA ILE A 119 20.20 19.18 28.88
C ILE A 119 21.41 20.09 28.98
N LEU A 120 21.92 20.24 30.21
CA LEU A 120 23.21 20.85 30.50
C LEU A 120 24.34 19.98 29.94
#